data_AF-A0A1Z3N3M1-F1
#
_entry.id   AF-A0A1Z3N3M1-F1
#
_cell.length_a   1.000
_cell.length_b   1.000
_cell.length_c   1.000
_cell.angle_alpha   90.00
_cell.angle_beta   90.00
_cell.angle_gamma   90.00
#
_symmetry.space_group_name_H-M   'P 1'
#
loop_
_entity.id
_entity.type
_entity.pdbx_description
1 polymer ?
#
loop_
_entity_poly.entity_id
_entity_poly.type
_entity_poly.pdbx_seq_one_letter_code
_entity_poly.pdbx_strand_id
1 'polypeptide(L)'
;MTLIRLAAVILSLIFGASVSMADCRDCTTVDFEKNIQLNLLTPMLSMSLKDKITYVQSFGIDVYRVKDPENLPVTVPYLPYATEDIIPAKFIKLFSEGAIGQYMTETNYAYTVKKPTILLIESVDDWTVIHEFAHYLFDRARLMEDDTRESLHLMHSEDAQEDFFDAKEAYRNFGGYRDEEHKNRTIQSFVLYAKMQIFFERSASLEETTIEKLLRNYHVTHKPHGFTHKDTERSDRYVYNTSQKAQEALRLLLEDCVDLAKTLTPRDHTLMTELKTVCLQASELKKDGVKVYESTGLKKSLTHVY
;
A
#
# COMPACT_ATOMS: atom_id res chain seq x y z
N MET A 1 25.92 -61.98 -16.67
CA MET A 1 25.60 -61.16 -15.49
C MET A 1 25.44 -59.73 -15.95
N THR A 2 24.19 -59.39 -16.25
CA THR A 2 23.71 -58.19 -16.92
C THR A 2 22.92 -57.36 -15.91
N LEU A 3 22.98 -56.04 -16.06
CA LEU A 3 22.29 -54.95 -15.33
C LEU A 3 23.18 -54.09 -14.42
N ILE A 4 24.22 -53.52 -15.04
CA ILE A 4 24.55 -52.10 -14.84
C ILE A 4 23.60 -51.33 -15.76
N ARG A 5 22.98 -50.25 -15.25
CA ARG A 5 21.96 -49.36 -15.88
C ARG A 5 20.50 -49.72 -15.58
N LEU A 6 20.04 -49.51 -14.33
CA LEU A 6 18.64 -49.11 -14.09
C LEU A 6 18.37 -48.49 -12.70
N ALA A 7 19.33 -47.82 -12.08
CA ALA A 7 19.14 -47.22 -10.74
C ALA A 7 19.48 -45.72 -10.67
N ALA A 8 19.66 -45.05 -11.82
CA ALA A 8 20.02 -43.62 -11.89
C ALA A 8 19.03 -42.77 -12.71
N VAL A 9 17.82 -43.25 -12.98
CA VAL A 9 16.84 -42.56 -13.85
C VAL A 9 15.43 -42.43 -13.22
N ILE A 10 15.22 -42.85 -11.97
CA ILE A 10 13.92 -42.71 -11.28
C ILE A 10 14.08 -41.94 -9.96
N LEU A 11 14.86 -40.85 -9.99
CA LEU A 11 14.81 -39.80 -8.97
C LEU A 11 14.90 -38.40 -9.60
N SER A 12 14.41 -38.30 -10.85
CA SER A 12 14.29 -37.06 -11.63
C SER A 12 12.86 -36.85 -12.15
N LEU A 13 11.89 -37.55 -11.54
CA LEU A 13 10.48 -37.32 -11.80
C LEU A 13 9.97 -36.23 -10.85
N ILE A 14 10.01 -35.00 -11.37
CA ILE A 14 8.92 -34.04 -11.25
C ILE A 14 8.54 -33.67 -9.81
N PHE A 15 9.43 -32.95 -9.13
CA PHE A 15 9.01 -31.77 -8.36
C PHE A 15 9.40 -30.52 -9.16
N GLY A 16 9.04 -30.52 -10.45
CA GLY A 16 8.62 -29.29 -11.09
C GLY A 16 7.27 -28.97 -10.49
N ALA A 17 7.26 -28.40 -9.28
CA ALA A 17 6.15 -27.57 -8.87
C ALA A 17 6.17 -26.40 -9.86
N SER A 18 5.47 -26.60 -10.98
CA SER A 18 4.91 -25.50 -11.74
C SER A 18 4.23 -24.62 -10.70
N VAL A 19 4.89 -23.53 -10.35
CA VAL A 19 4.27 -22.42 -9.65
C VAL A 19 3.19 -21.98 -10.63
N SER A 20 1.99 -22.55 -10.51
CA SER A 20 0.85 -22.01 -11.20
C SER A 20 0.71 -20.63 -10.59
N MET A 21 1.19 -19.62 -11.33
CA MET A 21 0.83 -18.25 -11.07
C MET A 21 -0.69 -18.26 -11.14
N ALA A 22 -1.32 -18.28 -9.97
CA ALA A 22 -2.76 -18.19 -9.86
C ALA A 22 -3.11 -16.87 -10.54
N ASP A 23 -3.80 -16.99 -11.66
CA ASP A 23 -4.28 -15.90 -12.48
C ASP A 23 -5.27 -15.11 -11.59
N CYS A 24 -4.81 -14.01 -10.99
CA CYS A 24 -5.57 -13.18 -10.04
C CYS A 24 -6.49 -12.21 -10.82
N ARG A 25 -7.27 -12.75 -11.75
CA ARG A 25 -8.04 -11.94 -12.71
C ARG A 25 -9.22 -11.15 -12.12
N ASP A 26 -9.57 -11.38 -10.85
CA ASP A 26 -10.69 -10.71 -10.16
C ASP A 26 -10.32 -10.22 -8.75
N CYS A 27 -9.06 -9.81 -8.55
CA CYS A 27 -8.57 -9.41 -7.24
C CYS A 27 -8.83 -7.91 -6.99
N THR A 28 -10.00 -7.60 -6.41
CA THR A 28 -10.29 -6.26 -5.89
C THR A 28 -9.55 -6.05 -4.58
N THR A 29 -8.53 -5.18 -4.62
CA THR A 29 -7.62 -4.75 -3.53
C THR A 29 -8.28 -4.00 -2.36
N VAL A 30 -9.46 -4.41 -1.91
CA VAL A 30 -10.01 -3.94 -0.64
C VAL A 30 -10.39 -5.07 0.32
N ASP A 31 -10.45 -6.30 -0.19
CA ASP A 31 -10.56 -7.51 0.62
C ASP A 31 -9.57 -8.55 0.11
N PHE A 32 -8.27 -8.29 0.35
CA PHE A 32 -7.18 -9.15 -0.09
C PHE A 32 -7.31 -10.55 0.56
N GLU A 33 -7.85 -11.53 -0.17
CA GLU A 33 -8.06 -12.90 0.33
C GLU A 33 -6.74 -13.68 0.41
N LYS A 34 -6.13 -13.57 1.59
CA LYS A 34 -5.67 -14.64 2.51
C LYS A 34 -4.66 -15.69 2.03
N ASN A 35 -4.73 -16.33 0.86
CA ASN A 35 -3.98 -17.58 0.66
C ASN A 35 -2.49 -17.42 0.29
N ILE A 36 -2.11 -16.41 -0.51
CA ILE A 36 -0.70 -16.21 -0.90
C ILE A 36 0.10 -15.61 0.26
N GLN A 37 -0.48 -14.64 0.98
CA GLN A 37 0.16 -14.00 2.13
C GLN A 37 0.26 -14.94 3.34
N LEU A 38 -0.73 -15.81 3.58
CA LEU A 38 -0.64 -16.83 4.63
C LEU A 38 0.56 -17.75 4.45
N ASN A 39 0.75 -18.27 3.25
CA ASN A 39 1.83 -19.23 3.03
C ASN A 39 3.23 -18.60 3.05
N LEU A 40 3.36 -17.30 2.73
CA LEU A 40 4.64 -16.59 2.72
C LEU A 40 4.98 -15.93 4.06
N LEU A 41 3.98 -15.46 4.81
CA LEU A 41 4.21 -14.80 6.11
C LEU A 41 4.20 -15.78 7.28
N THR A 42 3.43 -16.87 7.23
CA THR A 42 3.36 -17.85 8.34
C THR A 42 4.72 -18.46 8.69
N PRO A 43 5.58 -18.86 7.74
CA PRO A 43 6.90 -19.39 8.07
C PRO A 43 7.74 -18.41 8.91
N MET A 44 7.61 -17.11 8.66
CA MET A 44 8.36 -16.07 9.36
C MET A 44 8.08 -16.04 10.86
N LEU A 45 6.88 -16.46 11.30
CA LEU A 45 6.49 -16.47 12.71
C LEU A 45 7.38 -17.36 13.59
N SER A 46 8.08 -18.33 12.98
CA SER A 46 8.99 -19.26 13.66
C SER A 46 10.47 -18.92 13.47
N MET A 47 10.79 -17.93 12.63
CA MET A 47 12.15 -17.55 12.27
C MET A 47 12.76 -16.60 13.31
N SER A 48 14.09 -16.63 13.48
CA SER A 48 14.78 -15.53 14.17
C SER A 48 14.70 -14.24 13.34
N LEU A 49 14.92 -13.06 13.94
CA LEU A 49 14.94 -11.79 13.20
C LEU A 49 15.90 -11.82 12.00
N LYS A 50 17.07 -12.45 12.18
CA LYS A 50 18.05 -12.65 11.11
C LYS A 50 17.54 -13.54 9.98
N ASP A 51 16.88 -14.63 10.32
CA ASP A 51 16.32 -15.55 9.34
C ASP A 51 15.14 -14.91 8.60
N LYS A 52 14.29 -14.12 9.28
CA LYS A 52 13.23 -13.32 8.64
C LYS A 52 13.80 -12.37 7.60
N ILE A 53 14.84 -11.62 7.94
CA ILE A 53 15.47 -10.68 6.99
C ILE A 53 16.14 -11.43 5.84
N THR A 54 16.80 -12.56 6.11
CA THR A 54 17.39 -13.40 5.06
C THR A 54 16.31 -13.95 4.12
N TYR A 55 15.15 -14.34 4.67
CA TYR A 55 14.00 -14.78 3.90
C TYR A 55 13.46 -13.65 3.00
N VAL A 56 13.30 -12.43 3.53
CA VAL A 56 12.93 -11.24 2.75
C VAL A 56 13.91 -10.99 1.60
N GLN A 57 15.22 -11.02 1.88
CA GLN A 57 16.27 -10.81 0.87
C GLN A 57 16.25 -11.88 -0.23
N SER A 58 15.77 -13.10 0.04
CA SER A 58 15.65 -14.16 -0.96
C SER A 58 14.66 -13.85 -2.09
N PHE A 59 13.75 -12.87 -1.89
CA PHE A 59 12.85 -12.36 -2.92
C PHE A 59 13.49 -11.28 -3.80
N GLY A 60 14.79 -11.02 -3.64
CA GLY A 60 15.50 -9.99 -4.39
C GLY A 60 15.28 -8.57 -3.85
N ILE A 61 14.84 -8.45 -2.60
CA ILE A 61 14.61 -7.19 -1.90
C ILE A 61 15.92 -6.77 -1.21
N ASP A 62 16.40 -5.56 -1.49
CA ASP A 62 17.53 -4.99 -0.77
C ASP A 62 17.08 -4.50 0.61
N VAL A 63 17.86 -4.75 1.66
CA VAL A 63 17.51 -4.37 3.03
C VAL A 63 18.65 -3.59 3.66
N TYR A 64 18.37 -2.38 4.12
CA TYR A 64 19.34 -1.49 4.76
C TYR A 64 18.87 -1.09 6.16
N ARG A 65 19.82 -0.82 7.05
CA ARG A 65 19.54 -0.23 8.36
C ARG A 65 19.74 1.28 8.36
N VAL A 66 18.89 1.99 9.08
CA VAL A 66 18.94 3.43 9.32
C VAL A 66 19.15 3.68 10.81
N LYS A 67 19.85 4.77 11.15
CA LYS A 67 20.08 5.12 12.56
C LYS A 67 18.79 5.14 13.35
N ASP A 68 18.85 4.59 14.55
CA ASP A 68 17.84 4.88 15.56
C ASP A 68 18.06 6.29 16.15
N PRO A 69 17.09 7.23 16.02
CA PRO A 69 17.22 8.57 16.60
C PRO A 69 17.25 8.58 18.13
N GLU A 70 16.64 7.59 18.78
CA GLU A 70 16.65 7.37 20.23
C GLU A 70 17.93 6.64 20.71
N ASN A 71 18.78 6.18 19.79
CA ASN A 71 20.01 5.44 20.05
C ASN A 71 19.77 4.16 20.89
N LEU A 72 18.66 3.46 20.62
CA LEU A 72 18.38 2.16 21.23
C LEU A 72 19.37 1.08 20.77
N PRO A 73 19.46 -0.06 21.48
CA PRO A 73 20.34 -1.16 21.11
C PRO A 73 20.09 -1.67 19.68
N VAL A 74 21.18 -1.83 18.91
CA VAL A 74 21.13 -2.29 17.52
C VAL A 74 20.76 -3.78 17.48
N THR A 75 19.64 -4.12 16.85
CA THR A 75 19.14 -5.50 16.67
C THR A 75 19.61 -6.12 15.35
N VAL A 76 20.00 -5.30 14.37
CA VAL A 76 20.37 -5.73 13.01
C VAL A 76 21.78 -5.28 12.58
N PRO A 77 22.85 -5.52 13.37
CA PRO A 77 24.19 -4.98 13.09
C PRO A 77 24.85 -5.52 11.81
N TYR A 78 24.33 -6.64 11.29
CA TYR A 78 24.81 -7.30 10.08
C TYR A 78 24.26 -6.69 8.79
N LEU A 79 23.29 -5.77 8.87
CA LEU A 79 22.76 -5.08 7.69
C LEU A 79 23.66 -3.93 7.25
N PRO A 80 23.77 -3.69 5.93
CA PRO A 80 24.43 -2.51 5.41
C PRO A 80 23.68 -1.25 5.85
N TYR A 81 24.42 -0.18 6.08
CA TYR A 81 23.84 1.10 6.47
C TYR A 81 23.27 1.82 5.24
N ALA A 82 22.10 2.44 5.38
CA ALA A 82 21.54 3.30 4.34
C ALA A 82 22.32 4.62 4.29
N THR A 83 22.96 4.86 3.15
CA THR A 83 23.73 6.08 2.91
C THR A 83 23.08 6.90 1.80
N GLU A 84 23.28 8.22 1.80
CA GLU A 84 22.63 9.15 0.87
C GLU A 84 23.03 8.96 -0.60
N ASP A 85 24.17 8.31 -0.87
CA ASP A 85 24.61 7.91 -2.21
C ASP A 85 23.81 6.72 -2.77
N ILE A 86 23.16 5.94 -1.90
CA ILE A 86 22.36 4.77 -2.28
C ILE A 86 20.87 5.10 -2.19
N ILE A 87 20.46 5.78 -1.12
CA ILE A 87 19.08 6.04 -0.76
C ILE A 87 18.87 7.56 -0.63
N PRO A 88 17.87 8.16 -1.32
CA PRO A 88 17.63 9.60 -1.21
C PRO A 88 17.41 10.06 0.25
N ALA A 89 18.06 11.16 0.63
CA ALA A 89 18.06 11.69 2.00
C ALA A 89 16.66 11.89 2.60
N LYS A 90 15.65 12.21 1.77
CA LYS A 90 14.26 12.38 2.21
C LYS A 90 13.67 11.13 2.89
N PHE A 91 14.07 9.92 2.47
CA PHE A 91 13.60 8.67 3.09
C PHE A 91 14.30 8.37 4.39
N ILE A 92 15.61 8.62 4.45
CA ILE A 92 16.39 8.50 5.69
C ILE A 92 15.81 9.47 6.74
N LYS A 93 15.38 10.66 6.32
CA LYS A 93 14.78 11.67 7.21
C LYS A 93 13.46 11.21 7.85
N LEU A 94 12.65 10.36 7.20
CA LEU A 94 11.39 9.85 7.77
C LEU A 94 11.60 9.16 9.12
N PHE A 95 12.75 8.53 9.34
CA PHE A 95 13.09 7.87 10.61
C PHE A 95 13.31 8.87 11.75
N SER A 96 13.77 10.10 11.45
CA SER A 96 13.81 11.18 12.44
C SER A 96 12.43 11.74 12.78
N GLU A 97 11.44 11.48 11.93
CA GLU A 97 10.04 11.90 12.08
C GLU A 97 9.16 10.78 12.67
N GLY A 98 9.77 9.63 13.02
CA GLY A 98 9.12 8.53 13.74
C GLY A 98 8.84 7.27 12.91
N ALA A 99 9.30 7.18 11.65
CA ALA A 99 9.25 5.93 10.90
C ALA A 99 10.18 4.87 11.53
N ILE A 100 9.73 3.61 11.51
CA ILE A 100 10.50 2.45 12.03
C ILE A 100 10.83 1.42 10.94
N GLY A 101 10.11 1.48 9.82
CA GLY A 101 10.34 0.74 8.59
C GLY A 101 9.86 1.54 7.38
N GLN A 102 10.36 1.23 6.19
CA GLN A 102 9.87 1.80 4.94
C GLN A 102 10.16 0.86 3.76
N TYR A 103 9.10 0.32 3.14
CA TYR A 103 9.15 -0.35 1.85
C TYR A 103 9.16 0.63 0.68
N MET A 104 9.94 0.28 -0.34
CA MET A 104 10.22 1.09 -1.52
C MET A 104 10.21 0.18 -2.75
N THR A 105 9.57 0.61 -3.84
CA THR A 105 9.45 -0.17 -5.07
C THR A 105 9.75 0.68 -6.30
N GLU A 106 10.10 0.03 -7.40
CA GLU A 106 10.43 0.68 -8.68
C GLU A 106 9.26 1.50 -9.24
N THR A 107 8.04 1.14 -8.85
CA THR A 107 6.79 1.80 -9.23
C THR A 107 6.36 2.90 -8.25
N ASN A 108 7.15 3.22 -7.22
CA ASN A 108 6.77 4.21 -6.23
C ASN A 108 6.78 5.62 -6.86
N TYR A 109 5.66 6.34 -6.72
CA TYR A 109 5.42 7.67 -7.27
C TYR A 109 6.47 8.72 -6.87
N ALA A 110 7.06 8.59 -5.69
CA ALA A 110 7.92 9.64 -5.16
C ALA A 110 9.39 9.55 -5.62
N TYR A 111 9.85 8.44 -6.21
CA TYR A 111 11.28 8.17 -6.51
C TYR A 111 11.50 6.82 -7.21
N THR A 112 12.58 6.75 -7.99
CA THR A 112 13.02 5.53 -8.65
C THR A 112 14.08 4.81 -7.81
N VAL A 113 13.69 3.73 -7.11
CA VAL A 113 14.66 2.70 -6.71
C VAL A 113 14.90 1.76 -7.88
N LYS A 114 16.11 1.18 -7.99
CA LYS A 114 16.43 0.21 -9.05
C LYS A 114 15.87 -1.19 -8.79
N LYS A 115 15.49 -1.46 -7.54
CA LYS A 115 14.97 -2.73 -7.04
C LYS A 115 14.09 -2.48 -5.82
N PRO A 116 13.15 -3.39 -5.50
CA PRO A 116 12.44 -3.37 -4.23
C PRO A 116 13.42 -3.26 -3.06
N THR A 117 13.20 -2.30 -2.17
CA THR A 117 14.12 -1.98 -1.08
C THR A 117 13.33 -1.76 0.20
N ILE A 118 13.84 -2.24 1.34
CA ILE A 118 13.29 -1.97 2.67
C ILE A 118 14.37 -1.26 3.50
N LEU A 119 13.98 -0.14 4.11
CA LEU A 119 14.74 0.52 5.17
C LEU A 119 14.18 0.10 6.52
N LEU A 120 15.04 -0.30 7.45
CA LEU A 120 14.65 -0.66 8.82
C LEU A 120 15.44 0.19 9.81
N ILE A 121 14.79 0.62 10.89
CA ILE A 121 15.51 1.25 12.01
C ILE A 121 16.45 0.23 12.67
N GLU A 122 17.55 0.70 13.25
CA GLU A 122 18.53 -0.18 13.90
C GLU A 122 17.97 -1.02 15.05
N SER A 123 16.91 -0.57 15.71
CA SER A 123 16.22 -1.24 16.81
C SER A 123 14.96 -2.01 16.38
N VAL A 124 14.85 -2.33 15.09
CA VAL A 124 13.67 -2.96 14.48
C VAL A 124 13.24 -4.24 15.21
N ASP A 125 11.91 -4.41 15.30
CA ASP A 125 11.24 -5.58 15.85
C ASP A 125 10.73 -6.54 14.74
N ASP A 126 10.32 -7.76 15.15
CA ASP A 126 9.81 -8.77 14.22
C ASP A 126 8.52 -8.31 13.50
N TRP A 127 7.68 -7.53 14.17
CA TRP A 127 6.43 -7.02 13.61
C TRP A 127 6.70 -6.14 12.39
N THR A 128 7.65 -5.21 12.53
CA THR A 128 8.04 -4.25 11.50
C THR A 128 8.63 -4.96 10.28
N VAL A 129 9.48 -5.97 10.47
CA VAL A 129 10.02 -6.73 9.33
C VAL A 129 8.92 -7.43 8.52
N ILE A 130 7.97 -8.06 9.21
CA ILE A 130 6.86 -8.76 8.53
C ILE A 130 5.90 -7.74 7.89
N HIS A 131 5.68 -6.60 8.53
CA HIS A 131 4.89 -5.48 8.01
C HIS A 131 5.46 -4.95 6.69
N GLU A 132 6.74 -4.57 6.66
CA GLU A 132 7.37 -4.06 5.43
C GLU A 132 7.42 -5.12 4.31
N PHE A 133 7.61 -6.39 4.68
CA PHE A 133 7.53 -7.46 3.70
C PHE A 133 6.11 -7.67 3.16
N ALA A 134 5.08 -7.43 3.97
CA ALA A 134 3.71 -7.49 3.50
C ALA A 134 3.45 -6.43 2.43
N HIS A 135 3.94 -5.19 2.58
CA HIS A 135 3.86 -4.17 1.52
C HIS A 135 4.45 -4.66 0.19
N TYR A 136 5.60 -5.35 0.22
CA TYR A 136 6.15 -5.98 -0.98
C TYR A 136 5.16 -6.98 -1.60
N LEU A 137 4.53 -7.84 -0.81
CA LEU A 137 3.56 -8.82 -1.32
C LEU A 137 2.32 -8.14 -1.93
N PHE A 138 1.83 -7.07 -1.32
CA PHE A 138 0.74 -6.26 -1.87
C PHE A 138 1.13 -5.61 -3.20
N ASP A 139 2.35 -5.06 -3.27
CA ASP A 139 2.87 -4.46 -4.48
C ASP A 139 2.98 -5.45 -5.64
N ARG A 140 3.51 -6.65 -5.38
CA ARG A 140 3.58 -7.72 -6.38
C ARG A 140 2.21 -8.15 -6.87
N ALA A 141 1.22 -8.21 -5.99
CA ALA A 141 -0.14 -8.58 -6.37
C ALA A 141 -0.79 -7.50 -7.25
N ARG A 142 -0.67 -6.22 -6.88
CA ARG A 142 -1.15 -5.10 -7.71
C ARG A 142 -0.54 -5.13 -9.11
N LEU A 143 0.76 -5.40 -9.23
CA LEU A 143 1.44 -5.50 -10.53
C LEU A 143 0.97 -6.68 -11.39
N MET A 144 0.38 -7.71 -10.78
CA MET A 144 -0.23 -8.83 -11.51
C MET A 144 -1.67 -8.54 -11.95
N GLU A 145 -2.34 -7.60 -11.30
CA GLU A 145 -3.73 -7.20 -11.58
C GLU A 145 -3.80 -6.01 -12.56
N ASP A 146 -2.81 -5.12 -12.55
CA ASP A 146 -2.77 -3.95 -13.42
C ASP A 146 -2.17 -4.25 -14.81
N ASP A 147 -2.97 -4.87 -15.67
CA ASP A 147 -2.63 -5.13 -17.08
C ASP A 147 -2.50 -3.84 -17.92
N THR A 148 -3.05 -2.70 -17.47
CA THR A 148 -3.14 -1.47 -18.27
C THR A 148 -2.02 -0.47 -18.00
N ARG A 149 -1.25 -0.65 -16.91
CA ARG A 149 -0.28 0.34 -16.38
C ARG A 149 -0.92 1.69 -16.06
N GLU A 150 -2.24 1.75 -15.89
CA GLU A 150 -2.95 2.98 -15.55
C GLU A 150 -2.49 3.48 -14.17
N SER A 151 -2.17 2.56 -13.24
CA SER A 151 -1.62 2.93 -11.94
C SER A 151 -0.30 3.68 -12.05
N LEU A 152 0.60 3.24 -12.94
CA LEU A 152 1.89 3.88 -13.17
C LEU A 152 1.71 5.28 -13.76
N HIS A 153 0.78 5.45 -14.71
CA HIS A 153 0.50 6.75 -15.30
C HIS A 153 -0.12 7.73 -14.29
N LEU A 154 -1.05 7.26 -13.45
CA LEU A 154 -1.66 8.05 -12.37
C LEU A 154 -0.65 8.45 -11.30
N MET A 155 0.28 7.54 -10.94
CA MET A 155 1.35 7.80 -9.98
C MET A 155 2.35 8.85 -10.46
N HIS A 156 2.54 9.02 -11.76
CA HIS A 156 3.44 10.03 -12.33
C HIS A 156 2.74 11.33 -12.74
N SER A 157 1.46 11.48 -12.44
CA SER A 157 0.71 12.69 -12.75
C SER A 157 0.95 13.76 -11.68
N GLU A 158 2.19 14.22 -11.53
CA GLU A 158 2.65 15.18 -10.50
C GLU A 158 1.80 16.47 -10.47
N ASP A 159 1.21 16.86 -11.60
CA ASP A 159 0.44 18.09 -11.73
C ASP A 159 -1.07 17.93 -11.45
N ALA A 160 -1.61 16.71 -11.32
CA ALA A 160 -3.08 16.51 -11.26
C ALA A 160 -3.73 17.17 -10.05
N GLN A 161 -3.04 17.13 -8.90
CA GLN A 161 -3.52 17.74 -7.68
C GLN A 161 -3.47 19.27 -7.77
N GLU A 162 -2.32 19.83 -8.20
CA GLU A 162 -2.13 21.28 -8.36
C GLU A 162 -3.10 21.84 -9.40
N ASP A 163 -3.20 21.21 -10.57
CA ASP A 163 -4.14 21.58 -11.64
C ASP A 163 -5.60 21.59 -11.15
N PHE A 164 -6.00 20.59 -10.35
CA PHE A 164 -7.36 20.57 -9.82
C PHE A 164 -7.60 21.70 -8.82
N PHE A 165 -6.68 21.92 -7.87
CA PHE A 165 -6.85 22.96 -6.86
C PHE A 165 -6.83 24.36 -7.49
N ASP A 166 -5.96 24.61 -8.46
CA ASP A 166 -5.91 25.85 -9.23
C ASP A 166 -7.21 26.08 -10.02
N ALA A 167 -7.72 25.06 -10.71
CA ALA A 167 -8.97 25.14 -11.46
C ALA A 167 -10.18 25.34 -10.53
N LYS A 168 -10.17 24.72 -9.34
CA LYS A 168 -11.21 24.89 -8.32
C LYS A 168 -11.17 26.28 -7.70
N GLU A 169 -9.98 26.83 -7.47
CA GLU A 169 -9.82 28.20 -6.98
C GLU A 169 -10.32 29.21 -8.02
N ALA A 170 -9.96 29.03 -9.29
CA ALA A 170 -10.48 29.85 -10.38
C ALA A 170 -12.02 29.82 -10.43
N TYR A 171 -12.64 28.64 -10.36
CA TYR A 171 -14.10 28.51 -10.27
C TYR A 171 -14.70 29.30 -9.10
N ARG A 172 -14.10 29.21 -7.91
CA ARG A 172 -14.54 29.96 -6.72
C ARG A 172 -14.42 31.47 -6.91
N ASN A 173 -13.30 31.93 -7.46
CA ASN A 173 -13.02 33.36 -7.68
C ASN A 173 -13.96 33.98 -8.73
N PHE A 174 -14.36 33.23 -9.75
CA PHE A 174 -15.30 33.68 -10.78
C PHE A 174 -16.78 33.48 -10.41
N GLY A 175 -17.09 32.76 -9.32
CA GLY A 175 -18.47 32.39 -8.96
C GLY A 175 -19.12 31.42 -9.95
N GLY A 176 -18.31 30.67 -10.72
CA GLY A 176 -18.76 29.82 -11.81
C GLY A 176 -17.67 29.56 -12.86
N TYR A 177 -18.02 28.84 -13.92
CA TYR A 177 -17.12 28.67 -15.05
C TYR A 177 -17.10 29.90 -15.95
N ARG A 178 -15.91 30.44 -16.22
CA ARG A 178 -15.69 31.50 -17.21
C ARG A 178 -16.23 31.15 -18.61
N ASP A 179 -15.99 29.92 -19.06
CA ASP A 179 -16.36 29.40 -20.38
C ASP A 179 -16.43 27.86 -20.34
N GLU A 180 -16.83 27.25 -21.47
CA GLU A 180 -16.94 25.80 -21.61
C GLU A 180 -15.59 25.08 -21.53
N GLU A 181 -14.51 25.73 -21.96
CA GLU A 181 -13.15 25.18 -21.90
C GLU A 181 -12.68 25.06 -20.44
N HIS A 182 -12.91 26.11 -19.64
CA HIS A 182 -12.64 26.11 -18.20
C HIS A 182 -13.45 25.03 -17.49
N LYS A 183 -14.73 24.87 -17.79
CA LYS A 183 -15.56 23.78 -17.24
C LYS A 183 -14.96 22.40 -17.54
N ASN A 184 -14.61 22.15 -18.81
CA ASN A 184 -14.04 20.87 -19.22
C ASN A 184 -12.72 20.60 -18.50
N ARG A 185 -11.83 21.60 -18.42
CA ARG A 185 -10.55 21.48 -17.72
C ARG A 185 -10.75 21.19 -16.23
N THR A 186 -11.59 21.96 -15.52
CA THR A 186 -11.83 21.75 -14.09
C THR A 186 -12.32 20.33 -13.79
N ILE A 187 -13.25 19.81 -14.60
CA ILE A 187 -13.82 18.48 -14.36
C ILE A 187 -12.83 17.38 -14.72
N GLN A 188 -12.07 17.52 -15.81
CA GLN A 188 -11.05 16.54 -16.18
C GLN A 188 -9.90 16.51 -15.18
N SER A 189 -9.42 17.67 -14.72
CA SER A 189 -8.42 17.75 -13.65
C SER A 189 -8.94 17.14 -12.35
N PHE A 190 -10.22 17.34 -12.00
CA PHE A 190 -10.83 16.64 -10.87
C PHE A 190 -10.85 15.12 -11.06
N VAL A 191 -11.27 14.62 -12.22
CA VAL A 191 -11.32 13.18 -12.50
C VAL A 191 -9.93 12.55 -12.34
N LEU A 192 -8.89 13.22 -12.84
CA LEU A 192 -7.51 12.75 -12.73
C LEU A 192 -7.02 12.77 -11.27
N TYR A 193 -7.24 13.87 -10.56
CA TYR A 193 -6.95 13.98 -9.12
C TYR A 193 -7.69 12.91 -8.31
N ALA A 194 -8.98 12.70 -8.59
CA ALA A 194 -9.80 11.71 -7.90
C ALA A 194 -9.26 10.29 -8.12
N LYS A 195 -8.90 9.93 -9.36
CA LYS A 195 -8.26 8.64 -9.65
C LYS A 195 -6.96 8.47 -8.87
N MET A 196 -6.10 9.49 -8.86
CA MET A 196 -4.84 9.49 -8.10
C MET A 196 -5.08 9.31 -6.60
N GLN A 197 -6.01 10.08 -6.01
CA GLN A 197 -6.32 10.01 -4.58
C GLN A 197 -6.93 8.65 -4.20
N ILE A 198 -7.85 8.11 -4.99
CA ILE A 198 -8.44 6.78 -4.77
C ILE A 198 -7.34 5.71 -4.78
N PHE A 199 -6.41 5.79 -5.75
CA PHE A 199 -5.27 4.89 -5.81
C PHE A 199 -4.37 5.03 -4.58
N PHE A 200 -4.04 6.26 -4.17
CA PHE A 200 -3.21 6.52 -3.00
C PHE A 200 -3.84 5.98 -1.71
N GLU A 201 -5.11 6.27 -1.44
CA GLU A 201 -5.76 5.78 -0.22
C GLU A 201 -5.86 4.26 -0.16
N ARG A 202 -6.03 3.62 -1.32
CA ARG A 202 -6.04 2.17 -1.46
C ARG A 202 -4.66 1.55 -1.19
N SER A 203 -3.61 2.11 -1.77
CA SER A 203 -2.23 1.54 -1.74
C SER A 203 -1.37 2.01 -0.57
N ALA A 204 -1.80 3.04 0.15
CA ALA A 204 -1.18 3.50 1.39
C ALA A 204 -2.11 3.24 2.58
N SER A 205 -3.00 4.18 2.91
CA SER A 205 -3.77 4.18 4.16
C SER A 205 -4.58 2.90 4.46
N LEU A 206 -5.30 2.36 3.46
CA LEU A 206 -6.12 1.16 3.65
C LEU A 206 -5.29 -0.13 3.59
N GLU A 207 -4.17 -0.10 2.87
CA GLU A 207 -3.20 -1.19 2.88
C GLU A 207 -2.58 -1.37 4.25
N GLU A 208 -2.17 -0.28 4.91
CA GLU A 208 -1.67 -0.29 6.29
C GLU A 208 -2.66 -0.97 7.24
N THR A 209 -3.92 -0.58 7.15
CA THR A 209 -5.02 -1.13 7.96
C THR A 209 -5.15 -2.64 7.74
N THR A 210 -5.00 -3.09 6.49
CA THR A 210 -5.13 -4.49 6.10
C THR A 210 -3.95 -5.33 6.60
N ILE A 211 -2.72 -4.84 6.44
CA ILE A 211 -1.50 -5.48 6.92
C ILE A 211 -1.55 -5.63 8.44
N GLU A 212 -1.88 -4.57 9.15
CA GLU A 212 -1.95 -4.60 10.61
C GLU A 212 -3.02 -5.56 11.12
N LYS A 213 -4.20 -5.58 10.49
CA LYS A 213 -5.25 -6.58 10.78
C LYS A 213 -4.73 -8.01 10.61
N LEU A 214 -3.98 -8.28 9.54
CA LEU A 214 -3.40 -9.59 9.28
C LEU A 214 -2.38 -9.98 10.37
N LEU A 215 -1.46 -9.08 10.71
CA LEU A 215 -0.45 -9.31 11.75
C LEU A 215 -1.08 -9.53 13.14
N ARG A 216 -2.14 -8.78 13.47
CA ARG A 216 -2.93 -9.00 14.68
C ARG A 216 -3.56 -10.38 14.72
N ASN A 217 -4.15 -10.83 13.62
CA ASN A 217 -4.70 -12.18 13.54
C ASN A 217 -3.61 -13.24 13.76
N TYR A 218 -2.41 -13.06 13.19
CA TYR A 218 -1.29 -13.96 13.49
C TYR A 218 -0.89 -13.95 14.95
N HIS A 219 -0.80 -12.77 15.56
CA HIS A 219 -0.45 -12.63 16.97
C HIS A 219 -1.43 -13.39 17.86
N VAL A 220 -2.74 -13.22 17.63
CA VAL A 220 -3.80 -13.87 18.42
C VAL A 220 -3.82 -15.39 18.20
N THR A 221 -3.71 -15.85 16.96
CA THR A 221 -3.84 -17.27 16.61
C THR A 221 -2.59 -18.08 16.97
N HIS A 222 -1.40 -17.56 16.69
CA HIS A 222 -0.15 -18.34 16.77
C HIS A 222 0.72 -17.97 17.98
N LYS A 223 0.50 -16.80 18.60
CA LYS A 223 1.29 -16.29 19.73
C LYS A 223 2.82 -16.42 19.51
N PRO A 224 3.34 -15.92 18.37
CA PRO A 224 4.75 -16.04 18.04
C PRO A 224 5.64 -15.38 19.11
N HIS A 225 6.81 -15.97 19.35
CA HIS A 225 7.84 -15.34 20.17
C HIS A 225 8.28 -14.00 19.57
N GLY A 226 8.58 -13.02 20.42
CA GLY A 226 9.02 -11.68 20.01
C GLY A 226 7.90 -10.63 19.90
N PHE A 227 6.63 -11.05 19.91
CA PHE A 227 5.49 -10.13 19.85
C PHE A 227 4.97 -9.77 21.25
N THR A 228 4.77 -8.49 21.51
CA THR A 228 4.36 -7.94 22.80
C THR A 228 3.00 -7.24 22.74
N HIS A 229 2.40 -6.99 23.92
CA HIS A 229 1.18 -6.20 24.02
C HIS A 229 1.38 -4.76 23.49
N LYS A 230 2.58 -4.21 23.63
CA LYS A 230 2.91 -2.85 23.13
C LYS A 230 2.82 -2.77 21.61
N ASP A 231 3.16 -3.84 20.91
CA ASP A 231 3.06 -3.91 19.44
C ASP A 231 1.59 -3.88 19.02
N THR A 232 0.73 -4.56 19.77
CA THR A 232 -0.73 -4.54 19.55
C THR A 232 -1.32 -3.17 19.81
N GLU A 233 -0.89 -2.46 20.86
CA GLU A 233 -1.32 -1.08 21.13
C GLU A 233 -0.82 -0.07 20.07
N ARG A 234 0.41 -0.26 19.57
CA ARG A 234 0.96 0.55 18.47
C ARG A 234 0.13 0.35 17.21
N SER A 235 -0.14 -0.91 16.88
CA SER A 235 -1.02 -1.33 15.78
C SER A 235 -2.39 -0.65 15.86
N ASP A 236 -3.03 -0.63 17.04
CA ASP A 236 -4.35 -0.01 17.24
C ASP A 236 -4.38 1.48 16.91
N ARG A 237 -3.37 2.21 17.37
CA ARG A 237 -3.26 3.64 17.07
C ARG A 237 -3.00 3.84 15.59
N TYR A 238 -2.16 3.00 15.00
CA TYR A 238 -1.79 3.12 13.60
C TYR A 238 -2.99 2.86 12.68
N VAL A 239 -3.67 1.73 12.86
CA VAL A 239 -4.92 1.35 12.16
C VAL A 239 -5.98 2.44 12.26
N TYR A 240 -6.23 2.97 13.47
CA TYR A 240 -7.21 4.03 13.65
C TYR A 240 -6.84 5.28 12.85
N ASN A 241 -5.58 5.73 12.95
CA ASN A 241 -5.12 6.95 12.31
C ASN A 241 -5.11 6.84 10.78
N THR A 242 -4.63 5.71 10.22
CA THR A 242 -4.56 5.51 8.77
C THR A 242 -5.95 5.34 8.18
N SER A 243 -6.83 4.56 8.82
CA SER A 243 -8.23 4.45 8.40
C SER A 243 -8.96 5.80 8.45
N GLN A 244 -8.80 6.58 9.53
CA GLN A 244 -9.44 7.89 9.64
C GLN A 244 -8.99 8.86 8.54
N LYS A 245 -7.69 8.91 8.25
CA LYS A 245 -7.14 9.74 7.15
C LYS A 245 -7.76 9.37 5.80
N ALA A 246 -7.85 8.08 5.48
CA ALA A 246 -8.48 7.62 4.25
C ALA A 246 -9.96 8.01 4.16
N GLN A 247 -10.70 7.80 5.24
CA GLN A 247 -12.13 8.13 5.29
C GLN A 247 -12.39 9.62 5.07
N GLU A 248 -11.52 10.47 5.60
CA GLU A 248 -11.60 11.91 5.45
C GLU A 248 -11.24 12.37 4.02
N ALA A 249 -10.15 11.85 3.45
CA ALA A 249 -9.76 12.15 2.07
C ALA A 249 -10.87 11.74 1.08
N LEU A 250 -11.44 10.55 1.24
CA LEU A 250 -12.55 10.06 0.41
C LEU A 250 -13.86 10.83 0.66
N ARG A 251 -14.10 11.35 1.88
CA ARG A 251 -15.24 12.25 2.15
C ARG A 251 -15.13 13.53 1.33
N LEU A 252 -13.98 14.19 1.36
CA LEU A 252 -13.75 15.44 0.63
C LEU A 252 -13.90 15.25 -0.88
N LEU A 253 -13.39 14.14 -1.42
CA LEU A 253 -13.58 13.79 -2.84
C LEU A 253 -15.06 13.61 -3.20
N LEU A 254 -15.83 12.94 -2.34
CA LEU A 254 -17.27 12.74 -2.56
C LEU A 254 -18.08 14.05 -2.47
N GLU A 255 -17.66 15.01 -1.66
CA GLU A 255 -18.26 16.34 -1.61
C GLU A 255 -18.03 17.11 -2.92
N ASP A 256 -16.79 17.09 -3.42
CA ASP A 256 -16.44 17.71 -4.70
C ASP A 256 -17.19 17.05 -5.88
N CYS A 257 -17.36 15.73 -5.83
CA CYS A 257 -18.22 14.98 -6.76
C CYS A 257 -19.65 15.52 -6.83
N VAL A 258 -20.28 15.76 -5.67
CA VAL A 258 -21.65 16.27 -5.58
C VAL A 258 -21.73 17.70 -6.12
N ASP A 259 -20.75 18.53 -5.77
CA ASP A 259 -20.75 19.93 -6.19
C ASP A 259 -20.50 20.09 -7.69
N LEU A 260 -19.54 19.36 -8.27
CA LEU A 260 -19.28 19.37 -9.71
C LEU A 260 -20.47 18.81 -10.50
N ALA A 261 -21.13 17.75 -10.01
CA ALA A 261 -22.29 17.16 -10.69
C ALA A 261 -23.45 18.15 -10.85
N LYS A 262 -23.66 19.07 -9.90
CA LYS A 262 -24.70 20.12 -9.99
C LYS A 262 -24.46 21.09 -11.14
N THR A 263 -23.22 21.20 -11.61
CA THR A 263 -22.83 22.13 -12.67
C THR A 263 -22.96 21.54 -14.08
N LEU A 264 -23.22 20.24 -14.19
CA LEU A 264 -23.30 19.53 -15.46
C LEU A 264 -24.71 19.50 -16.04
N THR A 265 -24.78 19.54 -17.37
CA THR A 265 -26.02 19.49 -18.15
C THR A 265 -26.07 18.24 -19.04
N PRO A 266 -27.20 17.92 -19.69
CA PRO A 266 -27.26 16.80 -20.63
C PRO A 266 -26.28 16.90 -21.81
N ARG A 267 -25.75 18.09 -22.12
CA ARG A 267 -24.72 18.29 -23.16
C ARG A 267 -23.35 17.77 -22.74
N ASP A 268 -23.12 17.60 -21.44
CA ASP A 268 -21.84 17.21 -20.85
C ASP A 268 -21.75 15.69 -20.62
N HIS A 269 -22.37 14.89 -21.48
CA HIS A 269 -22.59 13.45 -21.25
C HIS A 269 -21.30 12.67 -20.94
N THR A 270 -20.21 12.95 -21.67
CA THR A 270 -18.90 12.31 -21.46
C THR A 270 -18.34 12.64 -20.07
N LEU A 271 -18.28 13.93 -19.72
CA LEU A 271 -17.79 14.40 -18.42
C LEU A 271 -18.63 13.86 -17.26
N MET A 272 -19.95 13.82 -17.43
CA MET A 272 -20.85 13.25 -16.45
C MET A 272 -20.59 11.75 -16.23
N THR A 273 -20.21 11.02 -17.29
CA THR A 273 -19.90 9.60 -17.19
C THR A 273 -18.59 9.37 -16.44
N GLU A 274 -17.55 10.12 -16.79
CA GLU A 274 -16.24 10.04 -16.12
C GLU A 274 -16.33 10.42 -14.64
N LEU A 275 -17.02 11.53 -14.33
CA LEU A 275 -17.28 11.98 -12.97
C LEU A 275 -18.02 10.90 -12.18
N LYS A 276 -19.12 10.35 -12.72
CA LYS A 276 -19.89 9.29 -12.03
C LYS A 276 -19.03 8.06 -11.72
N THR A 277 -18.14 7.67 -12.63
CA THR A 277 -17.24 6.53 -12.41
C THR A 277 -16.33 6.75 -11.22
N VAL A 278 -15.61 7.88 -11.16
CA VAL A 278 -14.69 8.14 -10.04
C VAL A 278 -15.43 8.33 -8.72
N CYS A 279 -16.62 8.94 -8.73
CA CYS A 279 -17.44 9.10 -7.53
C CYS A 279 -17.96 7.76 -7.00
N LEU A 280 -18.34 6.84 -7.89
CA LEU A 280 -18.74 5.49 -7.50
C LEU A 280 -17.55 4.73 -6.88
N GLN A 281 -16.39 4.77 -7.53
CA GLN A 281 -15.17 4.13 -7.04
C GLN A 281 -14.75 4.65 -5.64
N ALA A 282 -14.80 5.97 -5.42
CA ALA A 282 -14.52 6.55 -4.11
C ALA A 282 -15.53 6.12 -3.05
N SER A 283 -16.82 6.05 -3.41
CA SER A 283 -17.89 5.61 -2.51
C SER A 283 -17.73 4.15 -2.10
N GLU A 284 -17.40 3.28 -3.04
CA GLU A 284 -17.13 1.86 -2.80
C GLU A 284 -15.88 1.69 -1.92
N LEU A 285 -14.77 2.34 -2.27
CA LEU A 285 -13.54 2.28 -1.49
C LEU A 285 -13.75 2.78 -0.05
N LYS A 286 -14.53 3.85 0.13
CA LYS A 286 -14.86 4.37 1.45
C LYS A 286 -15.62 3.35 2.29
N LYS A 287 -16.63 2.70 1.71
CA LYS A 287 -17.41 1.64 2.37
C LYS A 287 -16.53 0.45 2.75
N ASP A 288 -15.66 0.03 1.86
CA ASP A 288 -14.79 -1.11 2.10
C ASP A 288 -13.74 -0.80 3.18
N GLY A 289 -13.17 0.42 3.18
CA GLY A 289 -12.31 0.87 4.27
C GLY A 289 -12.99 0.82 5.65
N VAL A 290 -14.29 1.17 5.74
CA VAL A 290 -15.07 1.02 6.98
C VAL A 290 -15.18 -0.45 7.38
N LYS A 291 -15.53 -1.35 6.45
CA LYS A 291 -15.63 -2.79 6.73
C LYS A 291 -14.30 -3.37 7.24
N VAL A 292 -13.18 -3.00 6.59
CA VAL A 292 -11.85 -3.45 6.99
C VAL A 292 -11.56 -3.00 8.42
N TYR A 293 -11.80 -1.73 8.74
CA TYR A 293 -11.63 -1.22 10.10
C TYR A 293 -12.53 -1.94 11.11
N GLU A 294 -13.83 -2.06 10.86
CA GLU A 294 -14.78 -2.71 11.79
C GLU A 294 -14.39 -4.16 12.07
N SER A 295 -13.89 -4.87 11.06
CA SER A 295 -13.44 -6.25 11.19
C SER A 295 -12.16 -6.43 12.04
N THR A 296 -11.47 -5.35 12.41
CA THR A 296 -10.35 -5.39 13.36
C THR A 296 -10.81 -5.60 14.81
N GLY A 297 -12.12 -5.46 15.09
CA GLY A 297 -12.68 -5.56 16.43
C GLY A 297 -12.39 -4.35 17.33
N LEU A 298 -11.85 -3.26 16.77
CA LEU A 298 -11.60 -2.02 17.49
C LEU A 298 -12.91 -1.30 17.82
N LYS A 299 -13.04 -0.88 19.09
CA LYS A 299 -14.27 -0.25 19.61
C LYS A 299 -14.40 1.24 19.32
N LYS A 300 -13.37 1.91 18.80
CA LYS A 300 -13.42 3.34 18.50
C LYS A 300 -14.25 3.55 17.24
N SER A 301 -15.23 4.45 17.27
CA SER A 301 -15.95 4.83 16.06
C SER A 301 -15.05 5.64 15.14
N LEU A 302 -15.10 5.35 13.83
CA LEU A 302 -14.48 6.19 12.79
C LEU A 302 -15.29 7.45 12.47
N THR A 303 -16.52 7.57 13.00
CA THR A 303 -17.30 8.80 12.82
C THR A 303 -16.66 9.95 13.58
N HIS A 304 -16.24 10.99 12.86
CA HIS A 304 -16.00 12.29 13.45
C HIS A 304 -17.28 12.79 14.14
N VAL A 305 -17.11 13.32 15.35
CA VAL A 305 -18.13 14.08 16.05
C VAL A 305 -18.13 15.47 15.41
N TYR A 306 -19.14 15.68 14.55
CA TYR A 306 -19.54 16.89 13.78
C TYR A 306 -18.82 17.17 12.47
#